data_AF-V4MPK4-F1
#
_entry.id   AF-V4MPK4-F1
#
_cell.length_a   1.000
_cell.length_b   1.000
_cell.length_c   1.000
_cell.angle_alpha   90.00
_cell.angle_beta   90.00
_cell.angle_gamma   90.00
#
_symmetry.space_group_name_H-M   'P 1'
#
loop_
_entity.id
_entity.type
_entity.pdbx_description
1 polymer ?
#
loop_
_entity_poly.entity_id
_entity_poly.type
_entity_poly.pdbx_seq_one_letter_code
_entity_poly.pdbx_strand_id
1 'polypeptide(L)'
;TKSSLVVAFDFHSEFRGYKEYEDTCSYVSGLIYFSHMGSKDSGYVDVILNPITGKYASLTKPRQNIYSCSYLGFDPIDKQFKVLSKAYPLCSNWDPHRILTLGAGKLRWRSKINFPGYKFGFSKRICINGVLFHLAKTDYEIHIVCFDVRSEKFKFIDTGSHHALSGKFVNYKGKLGVISLNFDKADNTAELRMWVLEDVENPKWSKHVYTWPKHAPVNPYYVSIAGVTATGDIILTMDNFYPNSPFYVLYFNPERSTLQSVEIQGLGNSGAVYAFVDHVEDLNANEPLKFCSISEEGASDN
;
A
#
# COMPACT_ATOMS: atom_id res chain seq x y z
N THR A 1 -28.29 -15.14 -12.02
CA THR A 1 -26.95 -15.45 -11.48
C THR A 1 -25.93 -15.22 -12.58
N LYS A 2 -25.21 -14.09 -12.55
CA LYS A 2 -24.07 -13.90 -13.46
C LYS A 2 -22.99 -14.91 -13.04
N SER A 3 -22.48 -15.68 -14.01
CA SER A 3 -21.38 -16.62 -13.82
C SER A 3 -20.24 -15.96 -13.06
N SER A 4 -19.74 -16.59 -12.00
CA SER A 4 -18.40 -16.26 -11.49
C SER A 4 -17.39 -16.63 -12.58
N LEU A 5 -16.41 -15.76 -12.79
CA LEU A 5 -15.23 -16.12 -13.57
C LEU A 5 -14.28 -16.88 -12.65
N VAL A 6 -13.60 -17.90 -13.16
CA VAL A 6 -12.62 -18.68 -12.39
C VAL A 6 -11.25 -18.41 -13.01
N VAL A 7 -10.27 -18.08 -12.16
CA VAL A 7 -8.90 -17.78 -12.58
C VAL A 7 -7.92 -18.53 -11.68
N ALA A 8 -6.86 -19.09 -12.27
CA ALA A 8 -5.74 -19.70 -11.57
C ALA A 8 -4.51 -18.78 -11.62
N PHE A 9 -3.54 -18.97 -10.72
CA PHE A 9 -2.30 -18.19 -10.73
C PHE A 9 -1.41 -18.54 -11.93
N ASP A 10 -1.02 -17.51 -12.68
CA ASP A 10 -0.03 -17.66 -13.75
C ASP A 10 1.41 -17.70 -13.22
N PHE A 11 1.65 -17.14 -12.02
CA PHE A 11 2.97 -17.06 -11.41
C PHE A 11 2.88 -17.08 -9.88
N HIS A 12 3.82 -17.78 -9.25
CA HIS A 12 3.96 -17.86 -7.79
C HIS A 12 5.43 -17.76 -7.40
N SER A 13 5.72 -17.00 -6.35
CA SER A 13 7.06 -16.90 -5.76
C SER A 13 6.93 -16.95 -4.25
N GLU A 14 7.73 -17.82 -3.63
CA GLU A 14 7.81 -17.92 -2.17
C GLU A 14 8.99 -17.10 -1.66
N PHE A 15 8.76 -16.43 -0.53
CA PHE A 15 9.80 -15.67 0.13
C PHE A 15 9.89 -16.10 1.60
N ARG A 16 11.10 -16.45 2.06
CA ARG A 16 11.34 -16.78 3.46
C ARG A 16 11.55 -15.50 4.26
N GLY A 17 10.66 -15.26 5.21
CA GLY A 17 10.73 -14.15 6.16
C GLY A 17 9.49 -14.20 7.05
N TYR A 18 9.55 -13.55 8.21
CA TYR A 18 8.35 -13.36 9.02
C TYR A 18 8.03 -11.88 9.16
N LYS A 19 6.74 -11.58 9.10
CA LYS A 19 6.22 -10.27 9.47
C LYS A 19 5.77 -10.32 10.91
N GLU A 20 6.24 -9.36 11.69
CA GLU A 20 5.79 -9.19 13.07
C GLU A 20 4.57 -8.27 13.18
N TYR A 21 4.36 -7.42 12.17
CA TYR A 21 3.24 -6.50 12.09
C TYR A 21 2.48 -6.61 10.76
N GLU A 22 1.15 -6.65 10.83
CA GLU A 22 0.25 -6.50 9.68
C GLU A 22 0.44 -5.09 9.07
N ASP A 23 0.28 -4.94 7.75
CA ASP A 23 0.33 -3.65 6.98
C ASP A 23 1.69 -3.03 6.60
N THR A 24 2.77 -3.81 6.62
CA THR A 24 4.09 -3.28 6.25
C THR A 24 4.43 -3.35 4.75
N CYS A 25 3.56 -3.89 3.90
CA CYS A 25 3.80 -3.92 2.45
C CYS A 25 3.05 -2.84 1.67
N SER A 26 3.70 -2.27 0.65
CA SER A 26 3.11 -1.32 -0.29
C SER A 26 3.58 -1.61 -1.71
N TYR A 27 2.70 -1.46 -2.69
CA TYR A 27 3.04 -1.55 -4.11
C TYR A 27 3.15 -0.15 -4.73
N VAL A 28 4.23 0.08 -5.47
CA VAL A 28 4.46 1.34 -6.19
C VAL A 28 5.17 1.04 -7.51
N SER A 29 4.54 1.39 -8.62
CA SER A 29 5.13 1.39 -9.97
C SER A 29 5.90 0.10 -10.32
N GLY A 30 5.26 -1.06 -10.14
CA GLY A 30 5.87 -2.35 -10.48
C GLY A 30 6.64 -3.04 -9.35
N LEU A 31 6.89 -2.37 -8.21
CA LEU A 31 7.65 -2.93 -7.10
C LEU A 31 6.80 -3.07 -5.84
N ILE A 32 7.01 -4.16 -5.11
CA ILE A 32 6.48 -4.36 -3.76
C ILE A 32 7.58 -4.00 -2.76
N TYR A 33 7.24 -3.15 -1.81
CA TYR A 33 8.10 -2.72 -0.73
C TYR A 33 7.61 -3.29 0.59
N PHE A 34 8.47 -4.02 1.30
CA PHE A 34 8.23 -4.52 2.64
C PHE A 34 9.07 -3.74 3.63
N SER A 35 8.43 -3.04 4.56
CA SER A 35 9.13 -2.37 5.67
C SER A 35 9.29 -3.31 6.87
N HIS A 36 10.43 -3.24 7.57
CA HIS A 36 10.61 -3.95 8.86
C HIS A 36 10.33 -5.47 8.78
N MET A 37 10.84 -6.13 7.75
CA MET A 37 10.80 -7.59 7.65
C MET A 37 11.81 -8.20 8.62
N GLY A 38 11.37 -9.16 9.45
CA GLY A 38 12.25 -9.86 10.39
C GLY A 38 13.15 -10.85 9.66
N SER A 39 14.45 -10.79 9.94
CA SER A 39 15.47 -11.75 9.51
C SER A 39 16.13 -12.38 10.73
N LYS A 40 16.35 -13.69 10.69
CA LYS A 40 16.97 -14.46 11.78
C LYS A 40 18.41 -14.01 12.08
N ASP A 41 19.11 -13.50 11.07
CA ASP A 41 20.55 -13.21 11.17
C ASP A 41 20.90 -11.72 11.28
N SER A 42 19.97 -10.82 10.92
CA SER A 42 20.28 -9.39 10.77
C SER A 42 19.28 -8.44 11.46
N GLY A 43 18.31 -8.96 12.22
CA GLY A 43 17.24 -8.14 12.79
C GLY A 43 16.23 -7.72 11.72
N TYR A 44 15.78 -6.45 11.72
CA TYR A 44 14.81 -5.95 10.75
C TYR A 44 15.47 -5.34 9.52
N VAL A 45 15.00 -5.73 8.34
CA VAL A 45 15.44 -5.20 7.04
C VAL A 45 14.24 -4.72 6.23
N ASP A 46 14.48 -3.78 5.31
CA ASP A 46 13.47 -3.43 4.31
C ASP A 46 13.80 -4.13 3.01
N VAL A 47 12.77 -4.67 2.35
CA VAL A 47 12.94 -5.49 1.15
C VAL A 47 12.14 -4.88 0.02
N ILE A 48 12.76 -4.81 -1.15
CA ILE A 48 12.09 -4.49 -2.42
C ILE A 48 12.00 -5.77 -3.23
N LEU A 49 10.83 -6.06 -3.77
CA LEU A 49 10.53 -7.22 -4.59
C LEU A 49 9.95 -6.76 -5.94
N ASN A 50 10.46 -7.30 -7.03
CA ASN A 50 9.78 -7.30 -8.31
C ASN A 50 8.88 -8.56 -8.39
N PRO A 51 7.55 -8.41 -8.39
CA PRO A 51 6.63 -9.53 -8.41
C PRO A 51 6.62 -10.30 -9.74
N ILE A 52 7.05 -9.70 -10.85
CA ILE A 52 7.10 -10.35 -12.17
C ILE A 52 8.30 -11.28 -12.24
N THR A 53 9.48 -10.80 -11.82
CA THR A 53 10.72 -11.57 -11.95
C THR A 53 11.09 -12.36 -10.71
N GLY A 54 10.34 -12.23 -9.61
CA GLY A 54 10.66 -12.81 -8.30
C GLY A 54 11.94 -12.27 -7.64
N LYS A 55 12.62 -11.31 -8.30
CA LYS A 55 13.89 -10.76 -7.81
C LYS A 55 13.62 -9.79 -6.69
N TYR A 56 14.43 -9.87 -5.65
CA TYR A 56 14.33 -8.98 -4.50
C TYR A 56 15.70 -8.46 -4.08
N ALA A 57 15.70 -7.38 -3.30
CA ALA A 57 16.89 -6.89 -2.65
C ALA A 57 16.59 -6.32 -1.28
N SER A 58 17.52 -6.54 -0.36
CA SER A 58 17.47 -6.01 0.99
C SER A 58 18.14 -4.64 1.03
N LEU A 59 17.44 -3.67 1.61
CA LEU A 59 17.95 -2.33 1.85
C LEU A 59 18.60 -2.30 3.22
N THR A 60 19.93 -2.17 3.26
CA THR A 60 20.66 -1.99 4.52
C THR A 60 20.28 -0.63 5.09
N LYS A 61 19.56 -0.64 6.21
CA LYS A 61 19.27 0.56 6.98
C LYS A 61 20.28 0.73 8.10
N PRO A 62 20.62 1.98 8.45
CA PRO A 62 21.14 2.28 9.77
C PRO A 62 20.18 1.72 10.84
N ARG A 63 20.70 1.28 11.99
CA ARG A 63 19.84 0.84 13.10
C ARG A 63 18.81 1.92 13.40
N GLN A 64 17.55 1.53 13.35
CA GLN A 64 16.39 2.36 13.65
C GLN A 64 15.52 1.60 14.64
N ASN A 65 14.73 2.35 15.40
CA ASN A 65 13.74 1.77 16.29
C ASN A 65 12.69 0.96 15.50
N ILE A 66 12.19 -0.12 16.11
CA ILE A 66 11.15 -1.00 15.57
C ILE A 66 9.85 -0.27 15.19
N TYR A 67 9.56 0.87 15.82
CA TYR A 67 8.38 1.71 15.53
C TYR A 67 8.64 2.77 14.45
N SER A 68 9.79 2.73 13.79
CA SER A 68 10.06 3.54 12.60
C SER A 68 9.16 3.08 11.46
N CYS A 69 8.90 3.94 10.48
CA CYS A 69 8.09 3.60 9.32
C CYS A 69 8.83 3.99 8.06
N SER A 70 8.70 3.20 7.00
CA SER A 70 9.33 3.53 5.72
C SER A 70 8.39 3.30 4.55
N TYR A 71 8.43 4.24 3.62
CA TYR A 71 7.46 4.35 2.55
C TYR A 71 8.20 4.49 1.22
N LEU A 72 7.87 3.63 0.26
CA LEU A 72 8.36 3.75 -1.11
C LEU A 72 7.52 4.79 -1.86
N GLY A 73 8.18 5.65 -2.62
CA GLY A 73 7.58 6.56 -3.59
C GLY A 73 8.30 6.45 -4.93
N PHE A 74 7.60 6.80 -6.00
CA PHE A 74 8.12 6.79 -7.36
C PHE A 74 7.85 8.12 -8.03
N ASP A 75 8.90 8.73 -8.57
CA ASP A 75 8.80 9.89 -9.44
C ASP A 75 8.67 9.42 -10.90
N PRO A 76 7.52 9.62 -11.56
CA PRO A 76 7.29 9.17 -12.92
C PRO A 76 8.04 9.98 -13.99
N ILE A 77 8.54 11.20 -13.69
CA ILE A 77 9.24 12.02 -14.69
C ILE A 77 10.72 11.65 -14.77
N ASP A 78 11.42 11.65 -13.62
CA ASP A 78 12.83 11.25 -13.56
C ASP A 78 12.97 9.72 -13.47
N LYS A 79 11.84 8.99 -13.45
CA LYS A 79 11.74 7.53 -13.32
C LYS A 79 12.55 6.98 -12.15
N GLN A 80 12.43 7.65 -11.00
CA GLN A 80 13.27 7.41 -9.84
C GLN A 80 12.46 7.00 -8.63
N PHE A 81 12.86 5.91 -8.00
CA PHE A 81 12.30 5.51 -6.71
C PHE A 81 13.04 6.17 -5.55
N LYS A 82 12.29 6.59 -4.54
CA LYS A 82 12.83 7.05 -3.27
C LYS A 82 12.11 6.38 -2.11
N VAL A 83 12.86 6.07 -1.06
CA VAL A 83 12.32 5.55 0.20
C VAL A 83 12.39 6.66 1.22
N LEU A 84 11.23 7.03 1.75
CA LEU A 84 11.10 7.93 2.89
C LEU A 84 11.12 7.10 4.17
N SER A 85 12.18 7.23 4.97
CA SER A 85 12.33 6.53 6.24
C SER A 85 12.17 7.51 7.41
N LYS A 86 11.17 7.25 8.25
CA LYS A 86 10.81 8.07 9.39
C LYS A 86 11.21 7.39 10.69
N ALA A 87 11.99 8.09 11.50
CA ALA A 87 12.31 7.68 12.86
C ALA A 87 11.11 7.78 13.81
N TYR A 88 11.09 6.91 14.82
CA TYR A 88 10.14 6.98 15.93
C TYR A 88 10.53 8.11 16.90
N PRO A 89 9.64 9.06 17.22
CA PRO A 89 10.04 10.30 17.90
C PRO A 89 10.27 10.17 19.41
N LEU A 90 9.95 9.03 20.05
CA LEU A 90 10.38 8.77 21.42
C LEU A 90 11.84 8.26 21.50
N CYS A 91 12.47 8.03 20.34
CA CYS A 91 13.91 7.82 20.31
C CYS A 91 14.58 9.18 20.40
N SER A 92 15.39 9.36 21.45
CA SER A 92 16.24 10.53 21.65
C SER A 92 16.96 10.92 20.35
N ASN A 93 17.06 12.23 20.07
CA ASN A 93 17.93 13.04 19.19
C ASN A 93 18.88 12.41 18.12
N TRP A 94 18.79 11.13 17.77
CA TRP A 94 19.83 10.34 17.09
C TRP A 94 19.35 9.68 15.80
N ASP A 95 18.04 9.62 15.54
CA ASP A 95 17.52 9.12 14.27
C ASP A 95 16.88 10.25 13.45
N PRO A 96 17.65 10.92 12.57
CA PRO A 96 17.08 11.86 11.64
C PRO A 96 16.22 11.09 10.63
N HIS A 97 15.17 11.74 10.15
CA HIS A 97 14.43 11.27 8.98
C HIS A 97 15.38 11.16 7.79
N ARG A 98 15.27 10.07 7.03
CA ARG A 98 16.20 9.76 5.95
C ARG A 98 15.45 9.55 4.65
N ILE A 99 16.11 9.91 3.57
CA ILE A 99 15.67 9.55 2.22
C ILE A 99 16.76 8.69 1.61
N LEU A 100 16.34 7.57 1.02
CA LEU A 100 17.17 6.80 0.11
C LEU A 100 16.65 7.01 -1.30
N THR A 101 17.56 7.24 -2.24
CA THR A 101 17.26 7.26 -3.67
C THR A 101 17.79 5.95 -4.28
N LEU A 102 16.94 5.23 -5.01
CA LEU A 102 17.33 3.99 -5.69
C LEU A 102 17.80 4.30 -7.12
N GLY A 103 18.72 3.51 -7.65
CA GLY A 103 19.19 3.62 -9.04
C GLY A 103 20.28 4.66 -9.31
N ALA A 104 20.60 5.56 -8.37
CA ALA A 104 21.60 6.63 -8.55
C ALA A 104 23.07 6.19 -8.28
N GLY A 105 23.42 4.93 -8.56
CA GLY A 105 24.72 4.34 -8.20
C GLY A 105 24.73 3.75 -6.78
N LYS A 106 25.77 4.01 -5.97
CA LYS A 106 25.90 3.42 -4.63
C LYS A 106 24.77 3.92 -3.72
N LEU A 107 23.95 3.00 -3.19
CA LEU A 107 22.88 3.31 -2.23
C LEU A 107 23.41 4.13 -1.05
N ARG A 108 22.86 5.34 -0.87
CA ARG A 108 23.22 6.22 0.25
C ARG A 108 21.96 6.82 0.86
N TRP A 109 21.75 6.53 2.13
CA TRP A 109 20.79 7.23 2.97
C TRP A 109 21.32 8.64 3.25
N ARG A 110 20.51 9.65 2.96
CA ARG A 110 20.81 11.04 3.35
C ARG A 110 19.81 11.52 4.39
N SER A 111 20.33 12.15 5.43
CA SER A 111 19.54 12.79 6.47
C SER A 111 18.82 14.01 5.90
N LYS A 112 17.57 14.21 6.30
CA LYS A 112 16.79 15.37 5.91
C LYS A 112 16.50 16.23 7.14
N ILE A 113 16.99 17.46 7.09
CA ILE A 113 16.94 18.41 8.22
C ILE A 113 15.54 19.04 8.34
N ASN A 114 14.85 19.29 7.23
CA ASN A 114 13.55 19.97 7.21
C ASN A 114 12.37 19.00 7.17
N PHE A 115 12.47 17.89 7.90
CA PHE A 115 11.35 16.98 7.99
C PHE A 115 10.33 17.54 8.98
N PRO A 116 9.04 17.55 8.64
CA PRO A 116 8.04 18.11 9.53
C PRO A 116 7.86 17.24 10.78
N GLY A 117 7.84 17.87 11.96
CA GLY A 117 7.74 17.19 13.24
C GLY A 117 6.35 16.61 13.47
N TYR A 118 6.16 15.31 13.26
CA TYR A 118 4.94 14.61 13.65
C TYR A 118 5.25 13.36 14.49
N LYS A 119 4.47 13.13 15.56
CA LYS A 119 4.72 12.09 16.57
C LYS A 119 4.48 10.66 16.08
N PHE A 120 3.45 10.43 15.27
CA PHE A 120 3.15 9.06 14.82
C PHE A 120 2.91 9.02 13.31
N GLY A 121 3.49 8.01 12.65
CA GLY A 121 3.12 7.64 11.30
C GLY A 121 2.15 6.47 11.36
N PHE A 122 1.16 6.44 10.48
CA PHE A 122 0.28 5.29 10.34
C PHE A 122 0.76 4.41 9.18
N SER A 123 0.35 3.14 9.17
CA SER A 123 0.61 2.23 8.04
C SER A 123 -0.06 2.70 6.74
N LYS A 124 -1.09 3.54 6.83
CA LYS A 124 -1.89 4.04 5.71
C LYS A 124 -1.13 5.02 4.82
N ARG A 125 -0.88 4.58 3.59
CA ARG A 125 -0.07 5.28 2.59
C ARG A 125 -0.41 4.88 1.17
N ILE A 126 -0.16 5.76 0.20
CA ILE A 126 -0.24 5.48 -1.24
C ILE A 126 0.63 6.47 -2.02
N CYS A 127 1.27 6.03 -3.11
CA CYS A 127 1.97 6.92 -4.03
C CYS A 127 1.16 7.08 -5.32
N ILE A 128 0.83 8.31 -5.69
CA ILE A 128 0.01 8.63 -6.87
C ILE A 128 0.74 9.75 -7.63
N ASN A 129 1.06 9.52 -8.91
CA ASN A 129 1.63 10.52 -9.82
C ASN A 129 2.83 11.30 -9.26
N GLY A 130 3.76 10.64 -8.57
CA GLY A 130 4.94 11.32 -7.99
C GLY A 130 4.72 11.92 -6.61
N VAL A 131 3.53 11.78 -6.02
CA VAL A 131 3.24 12.27 -4.67
C VAL A 131 2.91 11.09 -3.76
N LEU A 132 3.68 10.94 -2.69
CA LEU A 132 3.40 9.99 -1.61
C LEU A 132 2.46 10.65 -0.61
N PHE A 133 1.28 10.07 -0.42
CA PHE A 133 0.33 10.44 0.61
C PHE A 133 0.42 9.45 1.76
N HIS A 134 0.58 9.93 2.99
CA HIS A 134 0.49 9.09 4.18
C HIS A 134 -0.19 9.82 5.32
N LEU A 135 -0.82 9.07 6.21
CA LEU A 135 -1.44 9.64 7.40
C LEU A 135 -0.38 9.86 8.48
N ALA A 136 -0.45 10.99 9.17
CA ALA A 136 0.44 11.34 10.27
C ALA A 136 -0.31 12.03 11.40
N LYS A 137 0.14 11.85 12.64
CA LYS A 137 -0.39 12.53 13.82
C LYS A 137 0.66 13.48 14.40
N THR A 138 0.30 14.75 14.54
CA THR A 138 1.04 15.79 15.29
C THR A 138 0.61 15.79 16.76
N ASP A 139 1.04 16.76 17.55
CA ASP A 139 0.65 16.87 18.97
C ASP A 139 -0.84 17.04 19.18
N TYR A 140 -1.51 17.70 18.23
CA TYR A 140 -2.89 18.14 18.38
C TYR A 140 -3.82 17.49 17.37
N GLU A 141 -3.32 17.14 16.18
CA GLU A 141 -4.17 16.83 15.03
C GLU A 141 -3.62 15.69 14.18
N ILE A 142 -4.49 15.17 13.31
CA ILE A 142 -4.13 14.16 12.32
C ILE A 142 -4.22 14.79 10.94
N HIS A 143 -3.16 14.62 10.15
CA HIS A 143 -3.04 15.21 8.83
C HIS A 143 -2.75 14.14 7.78
N ILE A 144 -3.16 14.41 6.55
CA ILE A 144 -2.59 13.75 5.38
C ILE A 144 -1.35 14.54 4.99
N VAL A 145 -0.21 13.85 4.97
CA VAL A 145 1.06 14.42 4.54
C VAL A 145 1.26 14.05 3.09
N CYS A 146 1.47 15.06 2.26
CA CYS A 146 1.87 14.91 0.87
C CYS A 146 3.39 15.10 0.81
N PHE A 147 4.09 14.13 0.26
CA PHE A 147 5.51 14.20 -0.03
C PHE A 147 5.70 14.09 -1.53
N ASP A 148 6.09 15.20 -2.17
CA ASP A 148 6.49 15.20 -3.57
C ASP A 148 7.81 14.43 -3.70
N VAL A 149 7.83 13.34 -4.45
CA VAL A 149 9.00 12.46 -4.55
C VAL A 149 10.16 13.16 -5.25
N ARG A 150 9.90 14.01 -6.25
CA ARG A 150 10.97 14.67 -7.01
C ARG A 150 11.58 15.83 -6.22
N SER A 151 10.75 16.80 -5.86
CA SER A 151 11.19 18.01 -5.16
C SER A 151 11.44 17.77 -3.67
N GLU A 152 10.92 16.66 -3.15
CA GLU A 152 11.02 16.22 -1.76
C GLU A 152 10.44 17.24 -0.78
N LYS A 153 9.45 18.00 -1.23
CA LYS A 153 8.75 18.97 -0.40
C LYS A 153 7.57 18.29 0.28
N PHE A 154 7.31 18.75 1.50
CA PHE A 154 6.18 18.28 2.29
C PHE A 154 5.06 19.32 2.24
N LYS A 155 3.84 18.82 2.27
CA LYS A 155 2.63 19.62 2.44
C LYS A 155 1.65 18.89 3.35
N PHE A 156 0.96 19.67 4.16
CA PHE A 156 -0.03 19.18 5.12
C PHE A 156 -1.41 19.49 4.62
N ILE A 157 -2.25 18.47 4.62
CA ILE A 157 -3.68 18.60 4.42
C ILE A 157 -4.31 18.28 5.77
N ASP A 158 -4.92 19.29 6.36
CA ASP A 158 -5.76 19.06 7.52
C ASP A 158 -6.90 18.11 7.13
N THR A 159 -7.04 17.04 7.90
CA THR A 159 -8.06 16.05 7.59
C THR A 159 -9.44 16.56 7.96
N GLY A 160 -9.59 17.54 8.87
CA GLY A 160 -10.86 18.19 9.27
C GLY A 160 -12.01 17.26 9.66
N SER A 161 -11.83 15.95 9.54
CA SER A 161 -12.90 14.97 9.42
C SER A 161 -12.32 13.56 9.54
N HIS A 162 -12.95 12.78 10.42
CA HIS A 162 -12.49 11.45 10.84
C HIS A 162 -12.48 10.38 9.72
N HIS A 163 -12.90 10.71 8.49
CA HIS A 163 -13.00 9.72 7.41
C HIS A 163 -11.62 9.22 6.93
N ALA A 164 -10.59 10.06 6.99
CA ALA A 164 -9.21 9.67 6.66
C ALA A 164 -8.66 8.57 7.60
N LEU A 165 -9.21 8.45 8.82
CA LEU A 165 -8.79 7.44 9.80
C LEU A 165 -9.41 6.07 9.53
N SER A 166 -10.67 6.00 9.10
CA SER A 166 -11.39 4.75 8.96
C SER A 166 -11.34 4.13 7.55
N GLY A 167 -10.98 4.88 6.51
CA GLY A 167 -10.97 4.37 5.12
C GLY A 167 -9.61 4.03 4.53
N LYS A 168 -9.55 3.18 3.51
CA LYS A 168 -8.36 2.87 2.70
C LYS A 168 -8.04 4.02 1.76
N PHE A 169 -6.76 4.39 1.63
CA PHE A 169 -6.32 5.31 0.58
C PHE A 169 -6.26 4.59 -0.76
N VAL A 170 -6.83 5.20 -1.79
CA VAL A 170 -6.91 4.66 -3.15
C VAL A 170 -6.53 5.72 -4.17
N ASN A 171 -6.03 5.28 -5.32
CA ASN A 171 -5.89 6.14 -6.48
C ASN A 171 -7.23 6.17 -7.23
N TYR A 172 -7.96 7.28 -7.16
CA TYR A 172 -9.20 7.46 -7.91
C TYR A 172 -8.95 8.41 -9.07
N LYS A 173 -8.73 7.85 -10.27
CA LYS A 173 -8.52 8.62 -11.52
C LYS A 173 -7.40 9.68 -11.38
N GLY A 174 -6.30 9.33 -10.71
CA GLY A 174 -5.15 10.21 -10.47
C GLY A 174 -5.26 11.13 -9.26
N LYS A 175 -6.37 11.06 -8.51
CA LYS A 175 -6.60 11.82 -7.27
C LYS A 175 -6.56 10.91 -6.06
N LEU A 176 -6.26 11.51 -4.89
CA LEU A 176 -6.34 10.79 -3.62
C LEU A 176 -7.82 10.54 -3.27
N GLY A 177 -8.19 9.26 -3.20
CA GLY A 177 -9.47 8.81 -2.67
C GLY A 177 -9.32 8.15 -1.30
N VAL A 178 -10.36 8.23 -0.48
CA VAL A 178 -10.49 7.48 0.78
C VAL A 178 -11.80 6.72 0.76
N ILE A 179 -11.73 5.39 0.80
CA ILE A 179 -12.91 4.52 0.78
C ILE A 179 -13.07 3.83 2.12
N SER A 180 -14.25 3.92 2.73
CA SER A 180 -14.64 3.11 3.88
C SER A 180 -15.91 2.32 3.60
N LEU A 181 -15.96 1.12 4.16
CA LEU A 181 -17.13 0.24 4.11
C LEU A 181 -17.71 0.16 5.52
N ASN A 182 -18.92 0.69 5.72
CA ASN A 182 -19.60 0.66 7.00
C ASN A 182 -20.70 -0.39 6.94
N PHE A 183 -20.70 -1.32 7.89
CA PHE A 183 -21.72 -2.37 7.98
C PHE A 183 -22.61 -2.12 9.20
N ASP A 184 -23.91 -2.05 8.95
CA ASP A 184 -24.93 -2.04 10.00
C ASP A 184 -25.42 -3.47 10.23
N LYS A 185 -25.10 -3.99 11.42
CA LYS A 185 -25.47 -5.36 11.83
C LYS A 185 -26.98 -5.50 12.05
N ALA A 186 -27.68 -4.45 12.47
CA ALA A 186 -29.11 -4.52 12.81
C ALA A 186 -29.96 -4.67 11.53
N ASP A 187 -29.65 -3.87 10.52
CA ASP A 187 -30.40 -3.85 9.26
C ASP A 187 -29.80 -4.77 8.19
N ASN A 188 -28.66 -5.42 8.50
CA ASN A 188 -27.86 -6.21 7.57
C ASN A 188 -27.58 -5.46 6.25
N THR A 189 -27.27 -4.17 6.37
CA THR A 189 -26.94 -3.30 5.24
C THR A 189 -25.49 -2.84 5.33
N ALA A 190 -24.88 -2.58 4.18
CA ALA A 190 -23.59 -1.90 4.13
C ALA A 190 -23.67 -0.67 3.24
N GLU A 191 -22.89 0.32 3.63
CA GLU A 191 -22.72 1.57 2.91
C GLU A 191 -21.24 1.79 2.63
N LEU A 192 -20.92 1.98 1.36
CA LEU A 192 -19.60 2.37 0.91
C LEU A 192 -19.56 3.90 0.80
N ARG A 193 -18.63 4.52 1.53
CA ARG A 193 -18.35 5.96 1.45
C ARG A 193 -17.03 6.18 0.76
N MET A 194 -17.01 7.04 -0.25
CA MET A 194 -15.81 7.47 -0.93
C MET A 194 -15.66 8.98 -0.82
N TRP A 195 -14.49 9.42 -0.37
CA TRP A 195 -14.09 10.83 -0.36
C TRP A 195 -12.99 11.04 -1.37
N VAL A 196 -13.10 12.02 -2.25
CA VAL A 196 -12.07 12.33 -3.25
C VAL A 196 -11.54 13.74 -3.00
N LEU A 197 -10.22 13.86 -2.93
CA LEU A 197 -9.55 15.15 -2.82
C LEU A 197 -9.49 15.79 -4.21
N GLU A 198 -10.32 16.82 -4.42
CA GLU A 198 -10.47 17.50 -5.70
C GLU A 198 -9.38 18.52 -5.97
N ASP A 199 -8.92 19.19 -4.91
CA ASP A 199 -7.88 20.21 -4.96
C ASP A 199 -6.94 20.03 -3.76
N VAL A 200 -5.66 19.82 -4.04
CA VAL A 200 -4.60 19.66 -3.03
C VAL A 200 -4.14 21.03 -2.52
N GLU A 201 -4.17 22.08 -3.35
CA GLU A 201 -3.81 23.47 -3.02
C GLU A 201 -4.78 24.11 -2.05
N ASN A 202 -6.08 23.94 -2.31
CA ASN A 202 -7.13 24.35 -1.40
C ASN A 202 -7.97 23.12 -1.06
N PRO A 203 -7.63 22.36 0.00
CA PRO A 203 -8.22 21.07 0.32
C PRO A 203 -9.75 21.04 0.21
N LYS A 204 -10.24 20.54 -0.92
CA LYS A 204 -11.66 20.40 -1.20
C LYS A 204 -11.96 18.93 -1.43
N TRP A 205 -12.93 18.42 -0.68
CA TRP A 205 -13.35 17.03 -0.76
C TRP A 205 -14.74 16.91 -1.36
N SER A 206 -14.91 15.96 -2.28
CA SER A 206 -16.22 15.47 -2.71
C SER A 206 -16.55 14.18 -1.96
N LYS A 207 -17.82 14.00 -1.57
CA LYS A 207 -18.30 12.82 -0.87
C LYS A 207 -19.29 12.07 -1.75
N HIS A 208 -19.05 10.78 -1.91
CA HIS A 208 -19.93 9.85 -2.59
C HIS A 208 -20.33 8.73 -1.63
N VAL A 209 -21.60 8.34 -1.69
CA VAL A 209 -22.18 7.33 -0.81
C VAL A 209 -22.94 6.33 -1.67
N TYR A 210 -22.65 5.05 -1.50
CA TYR A 210 -23.21 3.98 -2.30
C TYR A 210 -23.69 2.84 -1.41
N THR A 211 -24.84 2.28 -1.76
CA THR A 211 -25.38 1.11 -1.07
C THR A 211 -24.66 -0.15 -1.56
N TRP A 212 -24.27 -1.01 -0.61
CA TRP A 212 -23.70 -2.32 -0.93
C TRP A 212 -24.73 -3.22 -1.63
N PRO A 213 -24.36 -3.92 -2.71
CA PRO A 213 -25.30 -4.80 -3.42
C PRO A 213 -25.81 -5.95 -2.53
N LYS A 214 -27.14 -6.09 -2.39
CA LYS A 214 -27.77 -7.15 -1.58
C LYS A 214 -27.46 -8.58 -2.07
N HIS A 215 -27.08 -8.72 -3.34
CA HIS A 215 -26.78 -10.01 -3.99
C HIS A 215 -25.28 -10.32 -4.04
N ALA A 216 -24.45 -9.61 -3.27
CA ALA A 216 -23.03 -9.90 -3.23
C ALA A 216 -22.79 -11.33 -2.70
N PRO A 217 -21.85 -12.09 -3.30
CA PRO A 217 -21.57 -13.46 -2.89
C PRO A 217 -20.83 -13.55 -1.54
N VAL A 218 -20.30 -12.43 -1.06
CA VAL A 218 -19.55 -12.34 0.20
C VAL A 218 -20.17 -11.24 1.06
N ASN A 219 -20.27 -11.50 2.37
CA ASN A 219 -20.69 -10.48 3.33
C ASN A 219 -19.68 -9.32 3.36
N PRO A 220 -20.14 -8.06 3.31
CA PRO A 220 -19.25 -6.89 3.35
C PRO A 220 -18.34 -6.83 4.58
N TYR A 221 -18.67 -7.56 5.66
CA TYR A 221 -17.85 -7.68 6.85
C TYR A 221 -16.53 -8.46 6.64
N TYR A 222 -16.43 -9.29 5.59
CA TYR A 222 -15.28 -10.16 5.32
C TYR A 222 -14.46 -9.73 4.11
N VAL A 223 -14.61 -8.48 3.66
CA VAL A 223 -13.90 -7.96 2.49
C VAL A 223 -13.20 -6.64 2.80
N SER A 224 -12.02 -6.47 2.21
CA SER A 224 -11.21 -5.27 2.28
C SER A 224 -11.08 -4.60 0.91
N ILE A 225 -10.90 -3.27 0.92
CA ILE A 225 -10.63 -2.50 -0.29
C ILE A 225 -9.17 -2.70 -0.72
N ALA A 226 -8.98 -3.27 -1.91
CA ALA A 226 -7.66 -3.41 -2.53
C ALA A 226 -7.26 -2.11 -3.25
N GLY A 227 -8.21 -1.48 -3.94
CA GLY A 227 -7.97 -0.25 -4.70
C GLY A 227 -9.12 0.08 -5.65
N VAL A 228 -8.85 0.99 -6.58
CA VAL A 228 -9.78 1.35 -7.67
C VAL A 228 -9.02 1.29 -8.97
N THR A 229 -9.63 0.69 -10.00
CA THR A 229 -9.06 0.61 -11.34
C THR A 229 -9.24 1.92 -12.13
N ALA A 230 -8.51 2.05 -13.24
CA ALA A 230 -8.68 3.16 -14.18
C ALA A 230 -10.13 3.35 -14.68
N THR A 231 -10.91 2.27 -14.81
CA THR A 231 -12.33 2.29 -15.23
C THR A 231 -13.31 2.64 -14.10
N GLY A 232 -12.80 2.91 -12.90
CA GLY A 232 -13.57 3.27 -11.71
C GLY A 232 -14.16 2.08 -10.96
N ASP A 233 -13.74 0.85 -11.26
CA ASP A 233 -14.17 -0.34 -10.50
C ASP A 233 -13.41 -0.41 -9.17
N ILE A 234 -14.15 -0.39 -8.07
CA ILE A 234 -13.64 -0.61 -6.72
C ILE A 234 -13.38 -2.11 -6.57
N ILE A 235 -12.14 -2.46 -6.30
CA ILE A 235 -11.71 -3.85 -6.12
C ILE A 235 -11.75 -4.18 -4.63
N LEU A 236 -12.49 -5.22 -4.29
CA LEU A 236 -12.52 -5.79 -2.94
C LEU A 236 -11.99 -7.21 -2.95
N THR A 237 -11.32 -7.60 -1.87
CA THR A 237 -10.81 -8.95 -1.67
C THR A 237 -11.25 -9.48 -0.34
N MET A 238 -11.49 -10.78 -0.25
CA MET A 238 -11.73 -11.43 1.04
C MET A 238 -10.50 -11.24 1.95
N ASP A 239 -10.73 -10.98 3.24
CA ASP A 239 -9.66 -10.64 4.19
C ASP A 239 -8.73 -11.83 4.45
N ASN A 240 -9.33 -13.02 4.53
CA ASN A 240 -8.64 -14.27 4.81
C ASN A 240 -9.06 -15.33 3.78
N PHE A 241 -8.15 -16.26 3.51
CA PHE A 241 -8.48 -17.48 2.81
C PHE A 241 -8.26 -18.69 3.71
N TYR A 242 -9.10 -19.71 3.53
CA TYR A 242 -9.02 -20.97 4.25
C TYR A 242 -8.93 -22.11 3.23
N PRO A 243 -8.19 -23.19 3.54
CA PRO A 243 -8.16 -24.38 2.71
C PRO A 243 -9.58 -24.84 2.37
N ASN A 244 -9.82 -25.19 1.11
CA ASN A 244 -11.10 -25.69 0.61
C ASN A 244 -12.27 -24.69 0.66
N SER A 245 -12.01 -23.39 0.89
CA SER A 245 -13.01 -22.33 0.77
C SER A 245 -12.76 -21.51 -0.50
N PRO A 246 -13.80 -21.15 -1.27
CA PRO A 246 -13.60 -20.31 -2.44
C PRO A 246 -13.13 -18.92 -2.00
N PHE A 247 -12.12 -18.40 -2.69
CA PHE A 247 -11.64 -17.05 -2.48
C PHE A 247 -12.11 -16.16 -3.63
N TYR A 248 -12.76 -15.04 -3.30
CA TYR A 248 -13.29 -14.13 -4.29
C TYR A 248 -12.59 -12.78 -4.30
N VAL A 249 -12.34 -12.28 -5.50
CA VAL A 249 -12.08 -10.87 -5.79
C VAL A 249 -13.36 -10.28 -6.39
N LEU A 250 -13.82 -9.16 -5.85
CA LEU A 250 -15.03 -8.47 -6.28
C LEU A 250 -14.68 -7.20 -7.05
N TYR A 251 -15.30 -7.02 -8.20
CA TYR A 251 -15.24 -5.82 -9.03
C TYR A 251 -16.57 -5.09 -8.88
N PHE A 252 -16.58 -4.03 -8.08
CA PHE A 252 -17.77 -3.24 -7.83
C PHE A 252 -17.68 -1.88 -8.53
N ASN A 253 -18.60 -1.61 -9.44
CA ASN A 253 -18.77 -0.28 -10.01
C ASN A 253 -20.06 0.35 -9.47
N PRO A 254 -19.95 1.38 -8.62
CA PRO A 254 -21.15 2.05 -8.13
C PRO A 254 -21.85 2.90 -9.20
N GLU A 255 -21.11 3.53 -10.11
CA GLU A 255 -21.69 4.38 -11.17
C GLU A 255 -22.51 3.56 -12.18
N ARG A 256 -22.03 2.37 -12.52
CA ARG A 256 -22.73 1.42 -13.40
C ARG A 256 -23.67 0.47 -12.65
N SER A 257 -23.69 0.54 -11.31
CA SER A 257 -24.42 -0.40 -10.45
C SER A 257 -24.10 -1.88 -10.76
N THR A 258 -22.84 -2.18 -11.08
CA THR A 258 -22.39 -3.54 -11.42
C THR A 258 -21.57 -4.14 -10.30
N LEU A 259 -21.83 -5.40 -9.99
CA LEU A 259 -20.96 -6.23 -9.15
C LEU A 259 -20.62 -7.51 -9.91
N GLN A 260 -19.32 -7.78 -10.05
CA GLN A 260 -18.80 -9.03 -10.56
C GLN A 260 -17.91 -9.68 -9.51
N SER A 261 -17.90 -11.01 -9.47
CA SER A 261 -17.03 -11.78 -8.60
C SER A 261 -16.20 -12.74 -9.44
N VAL A 262 -14.92 -12.82 -9.09
CA VAL A 262 -13.95 -13.72 -9.69
C VAL A 262 -13.45 -14.64 -8.59
N GLU A 263 -13.62 -15.94 -8.78
CA GLU A 263 -13.03 -16.95 -7.90
C GLU A 263 -11.56 -17.13 -8.27
N ILE A 264 -10.68 -17.04 -7.28
CA ILE A 264 -9.26 -17.32 -7.43
C ILE A 264 -8.98 -18.70 -6.84
N GLN A 265 -8.44 -19.58 -7.68
CA GLN A 265 -8.06 -20.94 -7.31
C GLN A 265 -6.54 -21.09 -7.19
N GLY A 266 -6.10 -22.13 -6.50
CA GLY A 266 -4.67 -22.43 -6.30
C GLY A 266 -4.02 -21.67 -5.16
N LEU A 267 -4.80 -21.03 -4.28
CA LEU A 267 -4.31 -20.53 -3.00
C LEU A 267 -3.95 -21.73 -2.10
N GLY A 268 -2.70 -21.78 -1.62
CA GLY A 268 -2.18 -22.87 -0.79
C GLY A 268 -2.74 -22.89 0.64
N ASN A 269 -1.88 -22.76 1.64
CA ASN A 269 -2.25 -22.78 3.07
C ASN A 269 -2.85 -21.46 3.53
N SER A 270 -3.83 -21.47 4.45
CA SER A 270 -4.50 -20.27 4.98
C SER A 270 -3.57 -19.09 5.29
N GLY A 271 -4.01 -17.87 4.94
CA GLY A 271 -3.28 -16.65 5.26
C GLY A 271 -4.06 -15.38 4.96
N ALA A 272 -3.45 -14.25 5.30
CA ALA A 272 -3.91 -12.92 4.94
C ALA A 272 -3.57 -12.61 3.47
N VAL A 273 -4.48 -11.95 2.75
CA VAL A 273 -4.27 -11.57 1.35
C VAL A 273 -4.11 -10.07 1.22
N TYR A 274 -3.07 -9.65 0.51
CA TYR A 274 -2.87 -8.27 0.11
C TYR A 274 -2.95 -8.18 -1.42
N ALA A 275 -3.97 -7.50 -1.92
CA ALA A 275 -4.13 -7.24 -3.34
C ALA A 275 -3.73 -5.80 -3.69
N PHE A 276 -3.12 -5.66 -4.86
CA PHE A 276 -2.74 -4.37 -5.44
C PHE A 276 -3.32 -4.29 -6.84
N VAL A 277 -3.88 -3.13 -7.18
CA VAL A 277 -4.53 -2.88 -8.48
C VAL A 277 -3.61 -2.11 -9.42
N ASP A 278 -4.02 -2.02 -10.68
CA ASP A 278 -3.33 -1.24 -11.73
C ASP A 278 -1.85 -1.61 -11.89
N HIS A 279 -1.53 -2.90 -11.75
CA HIS A 279 -0.21 -3.40 -12.10
C HIS A 279 0.02 -3.22 -13.60
N VAL A 280 1.08 -2.49 -13.95
CA VAL A 280 1.55 -2.38 -15.32
C VAL A 280 2.90 -3.07 -15.40
N GLU A 281 3.04 -4.00 -16.34
CA GLU A 281 4.31 -4.66 -16.59
C GLU A 281 5.32 -3.64 -17.14
N ASP A 282 6.32 -3.31 -16.33
CA ASP A 282 7.50 -2.57 -16.77
C ASP A 282 8.74 -3.44 -16.56
N LEU A 283 9.26 -4.01 -17.64
CA LEU A 283 10.45 -4.86 -17.62
C LEU A 283 11.71 -4.09 -17.15
N ASN A 284 11.69 -2.76 -17.19
CA ASN A 284 12.77 -1.92 -16.67
C ASN A 284 12.67 -1.69 -15.15
N ALA A 285 11.60 -2.14 -14.49
CA ALA A 285 11.44 -2.00 -13.03
C ALA A 285 12.53 -2.73 -12.21
N ASN A 286 13.39 -3.51 -12.86
CA ASN A 286 14.57 -4.14 -12.26
C ASN A 286 15.81 -3.26 -12.19
N GLU A 287 15.90 -2.16 -12.92
CA GLU A 287 17.04 -1.24 -12.82
C GLU A 287 17.34 -0.78 -11.39
N PRO A 288 16.33 -0.43 -10.55
CA PRO A 288 16.56 -0.07 -9.15
C PRO A 288 17.18 -1.20 -8.32
N LEU A 289 16.87 -2.47 -8.64
CA LEU A 289 17.37 -3.64 -7.91
C LEU A 289 18.83 -3.94 -8.23
N LYS A 290 19.32 -3.60 -9.43
CA LYS A 290 20.73 -3.83 -9.85
C LYS A 290 21.76 -3.17 -8.93
N PHE A 291 21.36 -2.09 -8.24
CA PHE A 291 22.23 -1.31 -7.37
C PHE A 291 22.06 -1.63 -5.88
N CYS A 292 21.13 -2.54 -5.55
CA CYS A 292 20.92 -3.02 -4.20
C CYS A 292 21.79 -4.25 -3.94
N SER A 293 22.17 -4.50 -2.68
CA SER A 293 22.79 -5.78 -2.32
C SER A 293 21.75 -6.88 -2.51
N ILE A 294 21.91 -7.65 -3.59
CA ILE A 294 21.11 -8.83 -3.87
C ILE A 294 21.62 -9.90 -2.90
N SER A 295 20.83 -10.25 -1.90
CA SER A 295 21.02 -11.50 -1.19
C SER A 295 20.45 -12.59 -2.08
N GLU A 296 21.29 -13.23 -2.89
CA GLU A 296 20.90 -14.49 -3.54
C GLU A 296 21.00 -15.60 -2.48
N GLU A 297 19.90 -15.89 -1.81
CA GLU A 297 19.79 -17.15 -1.05
C GLU A 297 18.77 -18.07 -1.73
N GLY A 298 19.31 -18.94 -2.58
CA GLY A 298 18.90 -20.33 -2.77
C GLY A 298 17.43 -20.60 -3.05
N ALA A 299 17.08 -20.69 -4.32
CA ALA A 299 16.28 -21.83 -4.76
C ALA A 299 17.11 -23.10 -4.48
N SER A 300 16.89 -23.73 -3.32
CA SER A 300 17.30 -25.11 -3.12
C SER A 300 16.17 -25.98 -3.63
N ASP A 301 16.37 -26.57 -4.81
CA ASP A 301 15.69 -27.80 -5.19
C ASP A 301 15.80 -28.80 -4.04
N ASN A 302 14.65 -29.31 -3.59
CA ASN A 302 14.42 -30.66 -3.08
C ASN A 302 12.92 -30.90 -2.94
#